data_AF-A0A6P1USX4-F1
#
_entry.id   AF-A0A6P1USX4-F1
#
_cell.length_a   1.000
_cell.length_b   1.000
_cell.length_c   1.000
_cell.angle_alpha   90.00
_cell.angle_beta   90.00
_cell.angle_gamma   90.00
#
_symmetry.space_group_name_H-M   'P 1'
#
loop_
_entity.id
_entity.type
_entity.pdbx_description
1 polymer ?
#
loop_
_entity_poly.entity_id
_entity_poly.type
_entity_poly.pdbx_seq_one_letter_code
_entity_poly.pdbx_strand_id
1 'polypeptide(L)'
;MEVGEYLLYQEMKRYKSECPAVVIFTKKEITFNSSLLPLCVQNAIILFHKSSIETIKKNLSILFDEFIAGDKKRITIEKNRCLKCPHQSLSRSQLKIINAINIGLNNNETAKNLGIDHRTVYSHKLRIMKKFQLENNQELIRFSSIVMRRTSLYFN
;
A
#
# COMPACT_ATOMS: atom_id res chain seq x y z
N MET A 1 18.39 -3.32 -2.20
CA MET A 1 17.22 -4.19 -2.42
C MET A 1 17.70 -5.56 -2.03
N GLU A 2 17.25 -6.10 -0.90
CA GLU A 2 17.72 -7.42 -0.47
C GLU A 2 17.16 -8.47 -1.44
N VAL A 3 18.02 -9.39 -1.87
CA VAL A 3 17.68 -10.41 -2.86
C VAL A 3 16.54 -11.28 -2.30
N GLY A 4 15.33 -11.12 -2.82
CA GLY A 4 14.17 -11.94 -2.43
C GLY A 4 13.01 -11.20 -1.75
N GLU A 5 12.96 -9.88 -1.80
CA GLU A 5 11.83 -9.10 -1.29
C GLU A 5 10.92 -8.57 -2.42
N TYR A 6 9.59 -8.72 -2.28
CA TYR A 6 8.59 -8.20 -3.24
C TYR A 6 7.99 -6.88 -2.74
N LEU A 7 8.09 -5.81 -3.54
CA LEU A 7 7.61 -4.47 -3.20
C LEU A 7 6.22 -4.23 -3.78
N LEU A 8 5.26 -3.83 -2.93
CA LEU A 8 3.86 -3.61 -3.31
C LEU A 8 3.57 -2.24 -3.98
N TYR A 9 4.58 -1.40 -4.21
CA TYR A 9 4.43 0.01 -4.60
C TYR A 9 5.36 0.45 -5.77
N GLN A 10 5.62 -0.41 -6.76
CA GLN A 10 6.58 -0.06 -7.81
C GLN A 10 6.05 0.94 -8.86
N GLU A 11 4.74 0.93 -9.16
CA GLU A 11 4.12 1.75 -10.23
C GLU A 11 4.40 3.25 -10.09
N MET A 12 4.16 3.81 -8.90
CA MET A 12 4.30 5.25 -8.66
C MET A 12 5.75 5.72 -8.60
N LYS A 13 6.75 4.82 -8.66
CA LYS A 13 8.16 5.21 -8.74
C LYS A 13 8.51 5.77 -10.12
N ARG A 14 7.84 5.33 -11.19
CA ARG A 14 8.06 5.83 -12.56
C ARG A 14 7.59 7.27 -12.73
N TYR A 15 6.49 7.64 -12.08
CA TYR A 15 5.92 8.99 -12.13
C TYR A 15 6.58 9.98 -11.17
N LYS A 16 7.56 9.56 -10.34
CA LYS A 16 8.19 10.43 -9.32
C LYS A 16 9.10 11.52 -9.88
N SER A 17 9.58 11.41 -11.12
CA SER A 17 10.45 12.42 -11.74
C SER A 17 9.73 13.74 -12.00
N GLU A 18 8.40 13.74 -12.05
CA GLU A 18 7.59 14.90 -12.44
C GLU A 18 6.74 15.48 -11.30
N CYS A 19 6.84 14.95 -10.08
CA CYS A 19 6.06 15.41 -8.92
C CYS A 19 4.55 15.57 -9.22
N PRO A 20 3.85 14.51 -9.64
CA PRO A 20 2.45 14.60 -10.06
C PRO A 20 1.54 14.97 -8.89
N ALA A 21 0.54 15.80 -9.17
CA ALA A 21 -0.61 15.96 -8.31
C ALA A 21 -1.42 14.66 -8.30
N VAL A 22 -1.79 14.17 -7.11
CA VAL A 22 -2.57 12.94 -6.95
C VAL A 22 -3.99 13.31 -6.53
N VAL A 23 -4.98 12.90 -7.31
CA VAL A 23 -6.40 13.08 -6.99
C VAL A 23 -7.05 11.70 -6.86
N ILE A 24 -7.72 11.44 -5.74
CA ILE A 24 -8.34 10.16 -5.40
C ILE A 24 -9.85 10.35 -5.33
N PHE A 25 -10.58 9.67 -6.20
CA PHE A 25 -12.05 9.66 -6.16
C PHE A 25 -12.58 8.52 -5.29
N THR A 26 -13.46 8.82 -4.35
CA THR A 26 -14.01 7.86 -3.40
C THR A 26 -15.53 7.69 -3.55
N LYS A 27 -16.00 6.45 -3.42
CA LYS A 27 -17.44 6.11 -3.44
C LYS A 27 -18.16 6.43 -2.13
N LYS A 28 -17.42 6.63 -1.05
CA LYS A 28 -17.92 7.06 0.26
C LYS A 28 -17.22 8.34 0.62
N GLU A 29 -17.87 9.20 1.39
CA GLU A 29 -17.19 10.32 2.01
C GLU A 29 -16.21 9.76 3.05
N ILE A 30 -14.93 10.10 2.91
CA ILE A 30 -13.90 9.60 3.82
C ILE A 30 -13.07 10.78 4.30
N THR A 31 -13.05 10.97 5.61
CA THR A 31 -12.11 11.85 6.28
C THR A 31 -10.86 11.03 6.62
N PHE A 32 -9.79 11.23 5.84
CA PHE A 32 -8.50 10.62 6.16
C PHE A 32 -7.62 11.63 6.88
N ASN A 33 -6.91 11.15 7.91
CA ASN A 33 -5.76 11.86 8.42
C ASN A 33 -4.64 11.75 7.38
N SER A 34 -4.33 12.84 6.70
CA SER A 34 -3.27 12.91 5.66
C SER A 34 -1.91 12.44 6.16
N SER A 35 -1.65 12.50 7.48
CA SER A 35 -0.41 12.01 8.08
C SER A 35 -0.26 10.47 8.10
N LEU A 36 -1.35 9.73 7.83
CA LEU A 36 -1.36 8.27 7.67
C LEU A 36 -1.11 7.84 6.22
N LEU A 37 -1.20 8.77 5.28
CA LEU A 37 -0.90 8.48 3.88
C LEU A 37 0.62 8.35 3.68
N PRO A 38 1.06 7.42 2.82
CA PRO A 38 2.44 7.39 2.36
C PRO A 38 2.85 8.77 1.81
N LEU A 39 4.06 9.27 2.11
CA LEU A 39 4.58 10.57 1.61
C LEU A 39 4.36 10.78 0.11
N CYS A 40 4.43 9.70 -0.68
CA CYS A 40 4.22 9.74 -2.13
C CYS A 40 2.78 10.03 -2.58
N VAL A 41 1.82 9.98 -1.66
CA VAL A 41 0.43 10.42 -1.85
C VAL A 41 -0.05 11.29 -0.68
N GLN A 42 0.87 11.82 0.13
CA GLN A 42 0.52 12.54 1.36
C GLN A 42 -0.25 13.84 1.09
N ASN A 43 0.00 14.44 -0.06
CA ASN A 43 -0.70 15.64 -0.53
C ASN A 43 -1.80 15.28 -1.55
N ALA A 44 -2.31 14.04 -1.52
CA ALA A 44 -3.38 13.64 -2.41
C ALA A 44 -4.69 14.35 -2.03
N ILE A 45 -5.40 14.87 -3.03
CA ILE A 45 -6.75 15.41 -2.85
C ILE A 45 -7.75 14.27 -2.93
N ILE A 46 -8.60 14.16 -1.92
CA ILE A 46 -9.65 13.15 -1.88
C ILE A 46 -10.97 13.82 -2.24
N LEU A 47 -11.58 13.36 -3.33
CA LEU A 47 -12.86 13.83 -3.81
C LEU A 47 -13.91 12.75 -3.65
N PHE A 48 -15.02 13.07 -3.00
CA PHE A 48 -16.16 12.19 -2.96
C PHE A 48 -16.89 12.25 -4.30
N HIS A 49 -17.29 11.11 -4.86
CA HIS A 49 -17.91 11.08 -6.20
C HIS A 49 -19.25 11.85 -6.31
N LYS A 50 -19.86 12.23 -5.18
CA LYS A 50 -21.06 13.08 -5.14
C LYS A 50 -20.75 14.52 -4.68
N SER A 51 -19.47 14.89 -4.57
CA SER A 51 -19.09 16.28 -4.34
C SER A 51 -19.63 17.15 -5.48
N SER A 52 -20.10 18.35 -5.13
CA SER A 52 -20.55 19.30 -6.15
C SER A 52 -19.39 19.75 -7.03
N ILE A 53 -19.70 20.18 -8.24
CA ILE A 53 -18.72 20.76 -9.17
C ILE A 53 -18.04 21.98 -8.53
N GLU A 54 -18.77 22.77 -7.74
CA GLU A 54 -18.24 23.91 -6.97
C GLU A 54 -17.09 23.46 -6.05
N THR A 55 -17.30 22.40 -5.27
CA THR A 55 -16.31 21.86 -4.34
C THR A 55 -15.11 21.29 -5.07
N ILE A 56 -15.33 20.59 -6.18
CA ILE A 56 -14.26 20.01 -7.00
C ILE A 56 -13.41 21.13 -7.59
N LYS A 57 -14.03 22.15 -8.20
CA LYS A 57 -13.33 23.32 -8.74
C LYS A 57 -12.50 24.01 -7.67
N LYS A 58 -13.09 24.29 -6.52
CA LYS A 58 -12.39 24.93 -5.40
C LYS A 58 -11.16 24.14 -4.96
N ASN A 59 -11.28 22.83 -4.77
CA ASN A 59 -10.16 21.98 -4.35
C ASN A 59 -9.04 21.91 -5.42
N LEU A 60 -9.40 21.86 -6.70
CA LEU A 60 -8.42 21.86 -7.79
C LEU A 60 -7.73 23.21 -7.96
N SER A 61 -8.46 24.33 -7.81
CA SER A 61 -7.87 25.67 -7.85
C SER A 61 -6.79 25.83 -6.77
N ILE A 62 -7.10 25.47 -5.52
CA ILE A 62 -6.12 25.51 -4.42
C ILE A 62 -4.87 24.68 -4.75
N LEU A 63 -5.05 23.48 -5.30
CA LEU A 63 -3.94 22.62 -5.70
C LEU A 63 -3.06 23.25 -6.78
N PHE A 64 -3.67 23.86 -7.79
CA PHE A 64 -2.92 24.51 -8.86
C PHE A 64 -2.21 25.76 -8.36
N ASP A 65 -2.84 26.54 -7.49
CA ASP A 65 -2.22 27.72 -6.88
C ASP A 65 -0.99 27.32 -6.04
N GLU A 66 -1.09 26.28 -5.22
CA GLU A 66 0.06 25.71 -4.48
C GLU A 66 1.15 25.16 -5.43
N PHE A 67 0.75 24.61 -6.58
CA PHE A 67 1.69 24.12 -7.58
C PHE A 67 2.46 25.25 -8.27
N ILE A 68 1.76 26.35 -8.62
CA ILE A 68 2.29 27.53 -9.31
C ILE A 68 3.14 28.40 -8.38
N ALA A 69 2.72 28.57 -7.12
CA ALA A 69 3.45 29.35 -6.11
C ALA A 69 4.84 28.78 -5.79
N GLY A 70 5.16 27.57 -6.30
CA GLY A 70 6.47 26.96 -6.14
C GLY A 70 6.77 26.57 -4.70
N ASP A 71 5.73 26.47 -3.86
CA ASP A 71 5.90 26.35 -2.42
C ASP A 71 6.56 24.99 -2.09
N LYS A 72 7.86 25.08 -1.74
CA LYS A 72 8.76 23.94 -1.55
C LYS A 72 8.53 23.23 -0.22
N LYS A 73 7.26 23.02 0.19
CA LYS A 73 6.93 21.86 1.04
C LYS A 73 6.93 20.55 0.23
N ARG A 74 7.63 20.54 -0.91
CA ARG A 74 7.90 19.34 -1.69
C ARG A 74 9.00 18.60 -0.96
N ILE A 75 8.56 17.69 -0.11
CA ILE A 75 9.37 16.68 0.56
C ILE A 75 10.58 16.38 -0.33
N THR A 76 11.76 16.79 0.10
CA THR A 76 13.01 16.30 -0.46
C THR A 76 12.99 14.82 -0.15
N ILE A 77 12.42 14.01 -1.03
CA ILE A 77 12.40 12.55 -0.90
C ILE A 77 13.83 12.14 -1.22
N GLU A 78 14.72 12.38 -0.26
CA GLU A 78 16.06 11.84 -0.27
C GLU A 78 15.92 10.33 -0.43
N LYS A 79 16.27 9.86 -1.62
CA LYS A 79 16.62 8.48 -1.93
C LYS A 79 15.63 7.44 -1.37
N ASN A 80 14.65 7.07 -2.20
CA ASN A 80 14.01 5.75 -2.21
C ASN A 80 13.21 5.33 -0.97
N ARG A 81 13.11 6.14 0.08
CA ARG A 81 12.43 5.75 1.32
C ARG A 81 11.49 6.84 1.75
N CYS A 82 10.25 6.71 1.33
CA CYS A 82 9.21 7.54 1.90
C CYS A 82 9.08 7.14 3.38
N LEU A 83 9.38 8.05 4.33
CA LEU A 83 9.48 7.84 5.79
C LEU A 83 8.21 7.23 6.43
N LYS A 84 7.11 7.13 5.68
CA LYS A 84 5.85 6.45 6.06
C LYS A 84 5.26 5.55 4.96
N CYS A 85 6.00 5.28 3.89
CA CYS A 85 5.53 4.34 2.87
C CYS A 85 5.79 2.96 3.44
N PRO A 86 4.79 2.06 3.40
CA PRO A 86 5.04 0.65 3.62
C PRO A 86 5.80 0.09 2.41
N HIS A 87 7.05 0.54 2.19
CA HIS A 87 8.12 -0.23 1.54
C HIS A 87 8.38 -1.57 2.25
N GLN A 88 7.55 -1.90 3.23
CA GLN A 88 7.22 -3.22 3.67
C GLN A 88 6.98 -4.14 2.47
N SER A 89 8.04 -4.87 2.20
CA SER A 89 8.07 -6.03 1.34
C SER A 89 7.45 -7.24 2.04
N LEU A 90 7.09 -8.24 1.26
CA LEU A 90 7.03 -9.61 1.77
C LEU A 90 8.33 -10.29 1.36
N SER A 91 8.99 -10.99 2.28
CA SER A 91 10.05 -11.93 1.90
C SER A 91 9.45 -13.09 1.11
N ARG A 92 10.26 -13.84 0.37
CA ARG A 92 9.80 -15.06 -0.35
C ARG A 92 9.01 -16.01 0.55
N SER A 93 9.47 -16.26 1.78
CA SER A 93 8.77 -17.13 2.72
C SER A 93 7.44 -16.54 3.18
N GLN A 94 7.39 -15.23 3.44
CA GLN A 94 6.14 -14.55 3.78
C GLN A 94 5.16 -14.55 2.62
N LEU A 95 5.64 -14.40 1.38
CA LEU A 95 4.80 -14.47 0.18
C LEU A 95 4.19 -15.86 -0.03
N LYS A 96 4.96 -16.93 0.21
CA LYS A 96 4.45 -18.31 0.21
C LYS A 96 3.33 -18.50 1.24
N ILE A 97 3.48 -17.93 2.44
CA ILE A 97 2.45 -17.97 3.49
C ILE A 97 1.21 -17.16 3.08
N ILE A 98 1.38 -15.97 2.51
CA ILE A 98 0.26 -15.18 1.96
C ILE A 98 -0.48 -15.95 0.86
N ASN A 99 0.24 -16.67 0.00
CA ASN A 99 -0.38 -17.47 -1.05
C ASN A 99 -1.21 -18.62 -0.46
N ALA A 100 -0.65 -19.35 0.52
CA ALA A 100 -1.35 -20.42 1.23
C ALA A 100 -2.64 -19.93 1.91
N ILE A 101 -2.60 -18.74 2.54
CA ILE A 101 -3.79 -18.10 3.12
C ILE A 101 -4.81 -17.74 2.03
N ASN A 102 -4.36 -17.19 0.91
CA ASN A 102 -5.25 -16.77 -0.18
C ASN A 102 -6.00 -17.94 -0.82
N ILE A 103 -5.38 -19.13 -0.90
CA ILE A 103 -6.04 -20.35 -1.39
C ILE A 103 -6.83 -21.10 -0.29
N GLY A 104 -6.88 -20.58 0.94
CA GLY A 104 -7.72 -21.10 2.02
C GLY A 104 -7.08 -22.15 2.94
N LEU A 105 -5.75 -22.35 2.89
CA LEU A 105 -5.08 -23.32 3.77
C LEU A 105 -5.05 -22.84 5.23
N ASN A 106 -5.29 -23.75 6.16
CA ASN A 106 -5.08 -23.51 7.59
C ASN A 106 -3.58 -23.60 7.96
N ASN A 107 -3.24 -23.32 9.23
CA ASN A 107 -1.83 -23.28 9.66
C ASN A 107 -1.13 -24.65 9.53
N ASN A 108 -1.83 -25.76 9.77
CA ASN A 108 -1.26 -27.11 9.69
C ASN A 108 -1.07 -27.55 8.23
N GLU A 109 -2.05 -27.25 7.38
CA GLU A 109 -1.95 -27.49 5.94
C GLU A 109 -0.84 -26.66 5.30
N THR A 110 -0.73 -25.39 5.70
CA THR A 110 0.35 -24.50 5.26
C THR A 110 1.72 -25.04 5.71
N ALA A 111 1.83 -25.49 6.95
CA ALA A 111 3.05 -26.09 7.49
C ALA A 111 3.49 -27.31 6.68
N LYS A 112 2.54 -28.22 6.41
CA LYS A 112 2.76 -29.41 5.57
C LYS A 112 3.17 -29.05 4.13
N ASN A 113 2.48 -28.09 3.52
CA ASN A 113 2.76 -27.63 2.15
C ASN A 113 4.17 -27.02 2.03
N LEU A 114 4.56 -26.22 3.03
CA LEU A 114 5.83 -25.50 3.01
C LEU A 114 7.01 -26.28 3.62
N GLY A 115 6.76 -27.46 4.21
CA GLY A 115 7.79 -28.26 4.87
C GLY A 115 8.40 -27.57 6.10
N ILE A 116 7.60 -26.80 6.84
CA ILE A 116 8.04 -26.05 8.04
C ILE A 116 7.15 -26.37 9.25
N ASP A 117 7.60 -26.01 10.45
CA ASP A 117 6.79 -26.18 11.66
C ASP A 117 5.57 -25.23 11.69
N HIS A 118 4.45 -25.71 12.25
CA HIS A 118 3.22 -24.93 12.37
C HIS A 118 3.38 -23.66 13.22
N ARG A 119 4.27 -23.65 14.22
CA ARG A 119 4.60 -22.45 15.02
C ARG A 119 5.38 -21.44 14.18
N THR A 120 6.17 -21.90 13.21
CA THR A 120 6.85 -21.02 12.24
C THR A 120 5.84 -20.33 11.33
N VAL A 121 4.80 -21.04 10.86
CA VAL A 121 3.68 -20.43 10.11
C VAL A 121 2.99 -19.36 10.95
N TYR A 122 2.64 -19.68 12.19
CA TYR A 122 2.01 -18.72 13.11
C TYR A 122 2.86 -17.47 13.34
N SER A 123 4.16 -17.66 13.61
CA SER A 123 5.11 -16.56 13.82
C SER A 123 5.23 -15.66 12.59
N HIS A 124 5.24 -16.23 11.39
CA HIS A 124 5.24 -15.43 10.16
C HIS A 124 3.93 -14.67 9.97
N LYS A 125 2.76 -15.26 10.25
CA LYS A 125 1.46 -14.55 10.21
C LYS A 125 1.47 -13.34 11.14
N LEU A 126 1.90 -13.51 12.38
CA LEU A 126 2.02 -12.41 13.34
C LEU A 126 2.98 -11.31 12.86
N ARG A 127 4.13 -11.68 12.30
CA ARG A 127 5.08 -10.70 11.74
C ARG A 127 4.51 -9.95 10.55
N ILE A 128 3.76 -10.62 9.68
CA ILE A 128 3.07 -9.99 8.55
C ILE A 128 2.01 -9.01 9.07
N MET A 129 1.14 -9.46 9.99
CA MET A 129 0.10 -8.60 10.58
C MET A 129 0.69 -7.37 11.26
N LYS A 130 1.75 -7.54 12.07
CA LYS A 130 2.46 -6.42 12.69
C LYS A 130 3.11 -5.50 11.66
N LYS A 131 3.73 -6.06 10.62
CA LYS A 131 4.36 -5.29 9.54
C LYS A 131 3.29 -4.39 8.90
N PHE A 132 2.22 -4.98 8.39
CA PHE A 132 1.17 -4.28 7.64
C PHE A 132 0.05 -3.67 8.48
N GLN A 133 0.19 -3.62 9.82
CA GLN A 133 -0.80 -3.08 10.75
C GLN A 133 -2.20 -3.70 10.56
N LEU A 134 -2.25 -5.01 10.40
CA LEU A 134 -3.49 -5.77 10.27
C LEU A 134 -3.94 -6.21 11.66
N GLU A 135 -5.15 -5.84 12.05
CA GLU A 135 -5.65 -6.02 13.41
C GLU A 135 -6.17 -7.45 13.65
N ASN A 136 -6.68 -8.10 12.60
CA ASN A 136 -7.37 -9.37 12.72
C ASN A 136 -7.17 -10.29 11.50
N ASN A 137 -7.61 -11.54 11.63
CA ASN A 137 -7.44 -12.55 10.58
C ASN A 137 -8.29 -12.24 9.32
N GLN A 138 -9.41 -11.52 9.45
CA GLN A 138 -10.20 -11.10 8.28
C GLN A 138 -9.43 -10.08 7.43
N GLU A 139 -8.77 -9.12 8.06
CA GLU A 139 -7.87 -8.18 7.38
C GLU A 139 -6.70 -8.88 6.73
N LEU A 140 -6.12 -9.89 7.38
CA LEU A 140 -5.06 -10.73 6.79
C LEU A 140 -5.53 -11.48 5.54
N ILE A 141 -6.73 -12.05 5.55
CA ILE A 141 -7.33 -12.70 4.38
C ILE A 141 -7.55 -11.67 3.27
N ARG A 142 -8.15 -10.51 3.58
CA ARG A 142 -8.37 -9.45 2.59
C ARG A 142 -7.06 -8.96 2.00
N PHE A 143 -6.05 -8.72 2.84
CA PHE A 143 -4.71 -8.35 2.43
C PHE A 143 -4.11 -9.40 1.49
N SER A 144 -4.26 -10.69 1.81
CA SER A 144 -3.72 -11.78 0.98
C SER A 144 -4.28 -11.77 -0.45
N SER A 145 -5.59 -11.53 -0.61
CA SER A 145 -6.24 -11.43 -1.92
C SER A 145 -5.74 -10.24 -2.76
N ILE A 146 -5.51 -9.10 -2.11
CA ILE A 146 -5.00 -7.89 -2.76
C ILE A 146 -3.57 -8.12 -3.24
N VAL A 147 -2.73 -8.72 -2.38
CA VAL A 147 -1.34 -9.05 -2.72
C VAL A 147 -1.29 -10.01 -3.90
N MET A 148 -2.03 -11.13 -3.84
CA MET A 148 -1.99 -12.15 -4.89
C MET A 148 -2.50 -11.60 -6.24
N ARG A 149 -3.59 -10.83 -6.25
CA ARG A 149 -4.08 -10.17 -7.47
C ARG A 149 -3.02 -9.25 -8.10
N ARG A 150 -2.23 -8.54 -7.28
CA ARG A 150 -1.18 -7.64 -7.77
C ARG A 150 0.07 -8.38 -8.21
N THR A 151 0.41 -9.49 -7.56
CA THR A 151 1.59 -10.30 -7.92
C THR A 151 1.38 -11.07 -9.21
N SER A 152 0.18 -11.57 -9.52
CA SER A 152 -0.14 -12.23 -10.79
C SER A 152 0.08 -11.35 -12.03
N LEU A 153 0.04 -10.01 -11.89
CA LEU A 153 0.28 -9.06 -12.99
C LEU A 153 1.76 -8.91 -13.38
N TYR A 154 2.70 -9.48 -12.62
CA TYR A 154 4.15 -9.40 -12.90
C TYR A 154 4.78 -10.72 -13.34
N PHE A 155 3.97 -11.79 -13.45
CA PHE A 155 4.39 -13.12 -13.89
C PHE A 155 3.70 -13.58 -15.19
N ASN A 156 2.95 -12.69 -15.84
CA ASN A 156 2.47 -12.82 -17.21
C ASN A 156 3.13 -11.76 -18.09
#